data_AF-A0A525HI79-F1
#
_entry.id   AF-A0A525HI79-F1
#
_cell.length_a   1.000
_cell.length_b   1.000
_cell.length_c   1.000
_cell.angle_alpha   90.00
_cell.angle_beta   90.00
_cell.angle_gamma   90.00
#
_symmetry.space_group_name_H-M   'P 1'
#
loop_
_entity.id
_entity.type
_entity.pdbx_description
1 polymer ?
#
loop_
_entity_poly.entity_id
_entity_poly.type
_entity_poly.pdbx_seq_one_letter_code
_entity_poly.pdbx_strand_id
1 'polypeptide(L)'
;MIALPFLLAALSGPLAPFDRLVGHCWSTDIAPGTADRHCFASLYGGAHVRDTHQVRRGGAVVYAGETIYSAEGDAIVFTYVNSLGGVGRGTASVDGGAITFRLTMRTTPASTPQAMTTIWRIAADGYETSSDGVVRRFRRDD
;
A
#
# COMPACT_ATOMS: atom_id res chain seq x y z
N MET A 1 26.60 26.46 1.17
CA MET A 1 25.38 25.66 1.43
C MET A 1 25.80 24.20 1.42
N ILE A 2 25.77 23.52 2.57
CA ILE A 2 26.10 22.10 2.66
C ILE A 2 24.82 21.34 2.38
N ALA A 3 24.77 20.59 1.28
CA ALA A 3 23.70 19.63 1.04
C ALA A 3 23.88 18.47 2.03
N LEU A 4 22.99 18.37 3.03
CA LEU A 4 22.94 17.15 3.84
C LEU A 4 22.45 16.01 2.93
N PRO A 5 23.16 14.88 2.87
CA PRO A 5 22.63 13.70 2.22
C PRO A 5 21.36 13.30 2.99
N PHE A 6 20.24 13.21 2.29
CA PHE A 6 19.06 12.51 2.81
C PHE A 6 19.46 11.03 2.94
N LEU A 7 19.99 10.64 4.10
CA LEU A 7 19.93 9.23 4.48
C LEU A 7 18.44 8.89 4.50
N LEU A 8 17.99 8.02 3.59
CA LEU A 8 16.73 7.32 3.81
C LEU A 8 16.91 6.55 5.11
N ALA A 9 16.27 7.04 6.18
CA ALA A 9 16.16 6.29 7.40
C ALA A 9 15.40 5.00 7.08
N ALA A 10 16.03 3.86 7.37
CA ALA A 10 15.38 2.56 7.26
C ALA A 10 14.15 2.53 8.18
N LEU A 11 13.07 1.94 7.71
CA LEU A 11 11.88 1.71 8.52
C LEU A 11 12.22 0.74 9.65
N SER A 12 11.56 0.93 10.79
CA SER A 12 11.81 0.13 11.99
C SER A 12 10.52 -0.49 12.52
N GLY A 13 10.68 -1.52 13.37
CA GLY A 13 9.55 -2.17 14.03
C GLY A 13 8.57 -2.78 13.04
N PRO A 14 7.25 -2.63 13.23
CA PRO A 14 6.25 -3.27 12.38
C PRO A 14 6.22 -2.72 10.95
N LEU A 15 6.85 -1.57 10.68
CA LEU A 15 6.97 -1.00 9.32
C LEU A 15 8.16 -1.52 8.51
N ALA A 16 9.12 -2.20 9.14
CA ALA A 16 10.33 -2.71 8.47
C ALA A 16 10.06 -3.51 7.18
N PRO A 17 8.98 -4.31 7.04
CA PRO A 17 8.70 -5.00 5.79
C PRO A 17 8.56 -4.08 4.57
N PHE A 18 8.11 -2.83 4.75
CA PHE A 18 7.94 -1.88 3.65
C PHE A 18 9.26 -1.32 3.09
N ASP A 19 10.42 -1.59 3.73
CA ASP A 19 11.72 -1.05 3.30
C ASP A 19 12.04 -1.35 1.84
N ARG A 20 11.63 -2.53 1.36
CA ARG A 20 11.85 -2.92 -0.05
C ARG A 20 10.96 -2.18 -1.03
N LEU A 21 9.81 -1.68 -0.57
CA LEU A 21 8.80 -1.04 -1.40
C LEU A 21 9.05 0.46 -1.51
N VAL A 22 9.42 1.10 -0.40
CA VAL A 22 9.65 2.55 -0.30
C VAL A 22 10.69 3.03 -1.32
N GLY A 23 10.37 4.13 -2.01
CA GLY A 23 11.22 4.74 -3.02
C GLY A 23 10.95 4.23 -4.44
N HIS A 24 10.10 3.22 -4.60
CA HIS A 24 9.81 2.60 -5.89
C HIS A 24 8.30 2.62 -6.21
N CYS A 25 8.01 2.43 -7.49
CA CYS A 25 6.67 2.17 -7.99
C CYS A 25 6.55 0.74 -8.50
N TRP A 26 5.37 0.18 -8.35
CA TRP A 26 5.09 -1.22 -8.63
C TRP A 26 3.76 -1.36 -9.35
N SER A 27 3.71 -2.15 -10.41
CA SER A 27 2.50 -2.34 -11.20
C SER A 27 2.09 -3.80 -11.33
N THR A 28 0.79 -4.02 -11.51
CA THR A 28 0.20 -5.29 -11.93
C THR A 28 -0.93 -5.02 -12.91
N ASP A 29 -1.12 -5.93 -13.86
CA ASP A 29 -2.37 -5.98 -14.61
C ASP A 29 -3.48 -6.52 -13.71
N ILE A 30 -4.64 -5.87 -13.73
CA ILE A 30 -5.83 -6.31 -12.97
C ILE A 30 -6.97 -6.78 -13.87
N ALA A 31 -6.94 -6.39 -15.14
CA ALA A 31 -7.81 -6.85 -16.23
C ALA A 31 -7.17 -6.46 -17.57
N PRO A 32 -7.60 -7.02 -18.72
CA PRO A 32 -7.10 -6.60 -20.03
C PRO A 32 -7.18 -5.08 -20.23
N GLY A 33 -6.04 -4.46 -20.54
CA GLY A 33 -5.92 -3.00 -20.73
C GLY A 33 -6.15 -2.16 -19.47
N THR A 34 -6.15 -2.78 -18.28
CA THR A 34 -6.28 -2.09 -16.98
C THR A 34 -5.15 -2.52 -16.04
N ALA A 35 -4.33 -1.56 -15.63
CA ALA A 35 -3.23 -1.77 -14.71
C ALA A 35 -3.43 -0.98 -13.42
N ASP A 36 -2.98 -1.53 -12.29
CA ASP A 36 -2.89 -0.84 -11.01
C ASP A 36 -1.43 -0.59 -10.69
N ARG A 37 -1.09 0.64 -10.32
CA ARG A 37 0.28 1.09 -10.01
C ARG A 37 0.32 1.68 -8.62
N HIS A 38 1.18 1.15 -7.76
CA HIS A 38 1.39 1.56 -6.37
C HIS A 38 2.77 2.21 -6.24
N CYS A 39 2.87 3.38 -5.62
CA CYS A 39 4.12 4.07 -5.38
C CYS A 39 4.27 4.35 -3.89
N PHE A 40 5.34 3.83 -3.28
CA PHE A 40 5.56 3.89 -1.85
C PHE A 40 6.60 4.96 -1.49
N ALA A 41 6.31 5.74 -0.46
CA ALA A 41 7.18 6.78 0.04
C ALA A 41 7.28 6.72 1.57
N SER A 42 8.47 6.98 2.10
CA SER A 42 8.67 7.26 3.52
C SER A 42 8.20 8.68 3.81
N LEU A 43 7.48 8.86 4.91
CA LEU A 43 7.10 10.17 5.42
C LEU A 43 7.83 10.45 6.74
N TYR A 44 8.25 11.71 6.91
CA TYR A 44 8.88 12.21 8.14
C TYR A 44 10.06 11.35 8.63
N GLY A 45 10.91 10.89 7.70
CA GLY A 45 12.09 10.11 8.05
C GLY A 45 11.78 8.69 8.54
N GLY A 46 10.74 8.05 8.01
CA GLY A 46 10.39 6.66 8.30
C GLY A 46 9.35 6.46 9.40
N ALA A 47 8.82 7.56 9.95
CA ALA A 47 7.74 7.49 10.95
C ALA A 47 6.44 6.92 10.36
N HIS A 48 6.22 7.13 9.06
CA HIS A 48 5.06 6.57 8.34
C HIS A 48 5.46 6.14 6.93
N VAL A 49 4.63 5.28 6.34
CA VAL A 49 4.71 4.93 4.92
C VAL A 49 3.45 5.45 4.24
N ARG A 50 3.63 6.13 3.11
CA ARG A 50 2.55 6.43 2.17
C ARG A 50 2.61 5.49 1.00
N ASP A 51 1.48 4.90 0.68
CA ASP A 51 1.22 4.23 -0.59
C ASP A 51 0.21 5.05 -1.38
N THR A 52 0.57 5.44 -2.60
CA THR A 52 -0.39 6.01 -3.56
C THR A 52 -0.61 5.00 -4.66
N HIS A 53 -1.86 4.68 -4.97
CA HIS A 53 -2.16 3.81 -6.09
C HIS A 53 -3.08 4.43 -7.13
N GLN A 54 -2.85 4.07 -8.39
CA GLN A 54 -3.58 4.55 -9.54
C GLN A 54 -3.95 3.38 -10.44
N VAL A 55 -5.25 3.19 -10.64
CA VAL A 55 -5.77 2.29 -11.67
C VAL A 55 -5.91 3.06 -12.96
N ARG A 56 -5.23 2.58 -14.00
CA ARG A 56 -5.27 3.15 -15.35
C ARG A 56 -5.95 2.21 -16.31
N ARG A 57 -6.78 2.77 -17.19
CA ARG A 57 -7.40 2.07 -18.33
C ARG A 57 -7.26 2.93 -19.58
N GLY A 58 -6.69 2.36 -20.64
CA GLY A 58 -6.45 3.10 -21.88
C GLY A 58 -5.60 4.37 -21.68
N GLY A 59 -4.62 4.32 -20.78
CA GLY A 59 -3.74 5.46 -20.45
C GLY A 59 -4.32 6.48 -19.46
N ALA A 60 -5.64 6.53 -19.28
CA ALA A 60 -6.30 7.43 -18.33
C ALA A 60 -6.37 6.82 -16.92
N VAL A 61 -6.17 7.65 -15.89
CA VAL A 61 -6.44 7.26 -14.49
C VAL A 61 -7.95 7.22 -14.29
N VAL A 62 -8.48 6.05 -13.93
CA VAL A 62 -9.92 5.83 -13.70
C VAL A 62 -10.26 5.68 -12.21
N TYR A 63 -9.26 5.43 -11.38
CA TYR A 63 -9.38 5.37 -9.93
C TYR A 63 -8.03 5.68 -9.29
N ALA A 64 -8.05 6.38 -8.16
CA ALA A 64 -6.87 6.62 -7.35
C ALA A 64 -7.18 6.40 -5.86
N GLY A 65 -6.19 5.93 -5.12
CA GLY A 65 -6.27 5.79 -3.68
C GLY A 65 -4.94 6.15 -3.01
N GLU A 66 -5.02 6.44 -1.72
CA GLU A 66 -3.87 6.70 -0.87
C GLU A 66 -4.06 5.99 0.46
N THR A 67 -3.02 5.30 0.91
CA THR A 67 -2.95 4.70 2.24
C THR A 67 -1.78 5.29 3.01
N ILE A 68 -2.02 5.68 4.26
CA ILE A 68 -0.96 6.01 5.22
C ILE A 68 -0.89 4.90 6.26
N TYR A 69 0.29 4.31 6.42
CA TYR A 69 0.61 3.29 7.42
C TYR A 69 1.48 3.89 8.52
N SER A 70 1.15 3.58 9.78
CA SER A 70 1.89 3.99 10.97
C SER A 70 2.11 2.78 11.88
N ALA A 71 3.18 2.80 12.68
CA ALA A 71 3.34 1.86 13.78
C ALA A 71 2.46 2.27 14.97
N GLU A 72 1.80 1.30 15.61
CA GLU A 72 1.14 1.45 16.91
C GLU A 72 1.49 0.22 17.77
N GLY A 73 2.50 0.37 18.63
CA GLY A 73 3.12 -0.77 19.32
C GLY A 73 3.74 -1.74 18.30
N ASP A 74 3.35 -3.02 18.39
CA ASP A 74 3.79 -4.08 17.47
C ASP A 74 2.86 -4.24 16.25
N ALA A 75 1.84 -3.39 16.12
CA ALA A 75 0.90 -3.41 15.02
C ALA A 75 1.17 -2.27 14.03
N ILE A 76 0.63 -2.43 12.81
CA ILE A 76 0.50 -1.37 11.83
C ILE A 76 -0.94 -0.87 11.92
N VAL A 77 -1.16 0.44 12.02
CA VAL A 77 -2.47 1.05 11.78
C VAL A 77 -2.45 1.78 10.46
N PHE A 78 -3.57 1.81 9.77
CA PHE A 78 -3.65 2.53 8.50
C PHE A 78 -5.00 3.18 8.24
N THR A 79 -4.95 4.27 7.47
CA THR A 79 -6.12 4.91 6.89
C THR A 79 -5.95 4.93 5.37
N TYR A 80 -7.00 4.50 4.69
CA TYR A 80 -7.14 4.51 3.24
C TYR A 80 -8.19 5.55 2.82
N VAL A 81 -7.92 6.28 1.75
CA VAL A 81 -8.88 7.18 1.08
C VAL A 81 -8.81 6.99 -0.43
N ASN A 82 -9.89 7.31 -1.15
CA ASN A 82 -9.93 7.16 -2.61
C ASN A 82 -10.60 8.33 -3.34
N SER A 83 -10.41 8.35 -4.67
CA SER A 83 -10.94 9.38 -5.58
C SER A 83 -12.47 9.36 -5.72
N LEU A 84 -13.16 8.34 -5.20
CA LEU A 84 -14.62 8.24 -5.15
C LEU A 84 -15.17 8.74 -3.80
N GLY A 85 -14.32 9.24 -2.91
CA GLY A 85 -14.69 9.72 -1.56
C GLY A 85 -14.84 8.59 -0.53
N GLY A 86 -14.45 7.36 -0.88
CA GLY A 86 -14.37 6.21 0.02
C GLY A 86 -13.27 6.36 1.07
N VAL A 87 -13.48 5.71 2.21
CA VAL A 87 -12.55 5.72 3.35
C VAL A 87 -12.51 4.33 3.96
N GLY A 88 -11.30 3.86 4.27
CA GLY A 88 -11.05 2.62 4.99
C GLY A 88 -10.12 2.85 6.18
N ARG A 89 -10.27 2.04 7.22
CA ARG A 89 -9.35 2.01 8.37
C ARG A 89 -9.14 0.59 8.82
N GLY A 90 -7.93 0.29 9.27
CA GLY A 90 -7.61 -1.06 9.67
C GLY A 90 -6.30 -1.17 10.43
N THR A 91 -5.99 -2.41 10.78
CA THR A 91 -4.72 -2.81 11.37
C THR A 91 -4.04 -3.86 10.50
N ALA A 92 -2.73 -3.98 10.63
CA ALA A 92 -1.98 -5.07 10.04
C ALA A 92 -0.98 -5.65 11.04
N SER A 93 -0.73 -6.94 10.91
CA SER A 93 0.29 -7.65 11.69
C SER A 93 1.24 -8.37 10.74
N VAL A 94 2.50 -8.45 11.13
CA VAL A 94 3.55 -9.15 10.39
C VAL A 94 3.76 -10.51 11.05
N ASP A 95 3.58 -11.60 10.28
CA ASP A 95 3.80 -12.96 10.76
C ASP A 95 4.26 -13.86 9.60
N GLY A 96 5.26 -14.72 9.85
CA GLY A 96 5.73 -15.70 8.87
C GLY A 96 6.14 -15.13 7.51
N GLY A 97 6.62 -13.88 7.46
CA GLY A 97 6.98 -13.19 6.21
C GLY A 97 5.79 -12.66 5.39
N ALA A 98 4.57 -12.69 5.97
CA ALA A 98 3.37 -12.10 5.40
C ALA A 98 2.89 -10.93 6.26
N ILE A 99 2.24 -9.95 5.62
CA ILE A 99 1.55 -8.86 6.29
C ILE A 99 0.06 -9.12 6.13
N THR A 100 -0.65 -9.33 7.23
CA THR A 100 -2.10 -9.56 7.21
C THR A 100 -2.82 -8.29 7.63
N PHE A 101 -3.52 -7.67 6.69
CA PHE A 101 -4.33 -6.47 6.91
C PHE A 101 -5.78 -6.86 7.17
N ARG A 102 -6.38 -6.25 8.18
CA ARG A 102 -7.81 -6.33 8.49
C ARG A 102 -8.37 -4.92 8.53
N LEU A 103 -9.38 -4.65 7.72
CA LEU A 103 -9.97 -3.31 7.63
C LEU A 103 -11.48 -3.36 7.50
N THR A 104 -12.08 -2.21 7.76
CA THR A 104 -13.43 -1.89 7.32
C THR A 104 -13.36 -0.67 6.39
N MET A 105 -14.01 -0.73 5.23
CA MET A 105 -14.04 0.39 4.30
C MET A 105 -15.38 0.58 3.63
N ARG A 106 -15.67 1.83 3.25
CA ARG A 106 -16.74 2.19 2.31
C ARG A 106 -16.11 2.68 1.01
N THR A 107 -16.63 2.23 -0.13
CA THR A 107 -16.06 2.58 -1.44
C THR A 107 -16.40 4.00 -1.89
N THR A 108 -17.54 4.53 -1.43
CA THR A 108 -18.01 5.92 -1.61
C THR A 108 -18.58 6.47 -0.28
N PRO A 109 -19.00 7.74 -0.18
CA PRO A 109 -19.72 8.25 0.98
C PRO A 109 -21.06 7.55 1.28
N ALA A 110 -21.79 7.11 0.24
CA ALA A 110 -23.11 6.49 0.38
C ALA A 110 -23.07 4.97 0.58
N SER A 111 -21.91 4.34 0.35
CA SER A 111 -21.77 2.88 0.44
C SER A 111 -21.73 2.41 1.89
N THR A 112 -22.38 1.26 2.16
CA THR A 112 -22.25 0.56 3.44
C THR A 112 -20.80 0.13 3.67
N PRO A 113 -20.23 0.34 4.86
CA PRO A 113 -18.91 -0.18 5.18
C PRO A 113 -18.85 -1.71 5.13
N GLN A 114 -17.80 -2.26 4.55
CA GLN A 114 -17.54 -3.69 4.42
C GLN A 114 -16.21 -4.05 5.08
N ALA A 115 -16.21 -5.15 5.83
CA ALA A 115 -15.00 -5.73 6.38
C ALA A 115 -14.24 -6.48 5.28
N MET A 116 -12.92 -6.36 5.28
CA MET A 116 -12.04 -6.99 4.31
C MET A 116 -10.78 -7.50 5.00
N THR A 117 -10.21 -8.57 4.45
CA THR A 117 -8.88 -9.06 4.82
C THR A 117 -8.02 -9.15 3.56
N THR A 118 -6.81 -8.64 3.62
CA THR A 118 -5.81 -8.81 2.57
C THR A 118 -4.50 -9.30 3.15
N ILE A 119 -3.83 -10.22 2.46
CA ILE A 119 -2.55 -10.76 2.87
C ILE A 119 -1.52 -10.38 1.83
N TRP A 120 -0.43 -9.75 2.26
CA TRP A 120 0.68 -9.38 1.40
C TRP A 120 1.89 -10.25 1.69
N ARG A 121 2.62 -10.61 0.63
CA ARG A 121 3.94 -11.23 0.73
C ARG A 121 4.93 -10.42 -0.09
N ILE A 122 5.96 -9.90 0.57
CA ILE A 122 7.01 -9.10 -0.07
C ILE A 122 8.15 -10.03 -0.47
N ALA A 123 8.50 -10.00 -1.75
CA ALA A 123 9.56 -10.81 -2.34
C ALA A 123 10.69 -9.90 -2.86
N ALA A 124 11.76 -10.50 -3.41
CA ALA A 124 12.89 -9.74 -3.92
C ALA A 124 12.55 -8.93 -5.19
N ASP A 125 11.61 -9.42 -5.99
CA ASP A 125 11.28 -8.93 -7.33
C ASP A 125 9.84 -8.39 -7.43
N GLY A 126 9.23 -8.07 -6.28
CA GLY A 126 7.83 -7.67 -6.21
C GLY A 126 7.19 -7.89 -4.85
N TYR A 127 5.87 -7.74 -4.84
CA TYR A 127 5.04 -8.24 -3.76
C TYR A 127 3.75 -8.82 -4.32
N GLU A 128 3.17 -9.75 -3.57
CA GLU A 128 1.88 -10.33 -3.90
C GLU A 128 0.83 -9.86 -2.91
N THR A 129 -0.36 -9.57 -3.40
CA THR A 129 -1.53 -9.31 -2.57
C THR A 129 -2.55 -10.41 -2.81
N SER A 130 -3.21 -10.86 -1.75
CA SER A 130 -4.28 -11.85 -1.80
C SER A 130 -5.51 -11.33 -1.07
N SER A 131 -6.63 -11.23 -1.79
CA SER A 131 -7.92 -10.80 -1.26
C SER A 131 -9.03 -11.59 -1.93
N ASP A 132 -9.94 -12.16 -1.13
CA ASP A 132 -11.12 -12.89 -1.63
C ASP A 132 -10.79 -13.96 -2.69
N GLY A 133 -9.67 -14.68 -2.50
CA GLY A 133 -9.20 -15.72 -3.42
C GLY A 133 -8.50 -15.20 -4.68
N VAL A 134 -8.41 -13.88 -4.87
CA VAL A 134 -7.69 -13.25 -5.99
C VAL A 134 -6.28 -12.89 -5.56
N VAL A 135 -5.28 -13.43 -6.27
CA VAL A 135 -3.87 -13.08 -6.09
C VAL A 135 -3.43 -12.12 -7.18
N ARG A 136 -2.76 -11.03 -6.80
CA ARG A 136 -2.13 -10.07 -7.72
C ARG A 136 -0.66 -9.96 -7.40
N ARG A 137 0.19 -9.94 -8.43
CA ARG A 137 1.64 -9.82 -8.28
C ARG A 137 2.11 -8.50 -8.86
N PHE A 138 2.58 -7.63 -8.00
CA PHE A 138 3.15 -6.35 -8.36
C PHE A 138 4.64 -6.50 -8.69
N ARG A 139 5.04 -5.91 -9.81
CA ARG A 139 6.42 -5.87 -10.31
C ARG A 139 6.93 -4.44 -10.30
N ARG A 140 8.23 -4.26 -10.11
CA ARG A 140 8.87 -2.95 -10.10
C ARG A 140 8.78 -2.31 -11.49
N ASP A 141 8.48 -1.01 -11.55
CA ASP A 141 8.39 -0.25 -12.79
C ASP A 141 9.72 0.36 -13.26
N ASP A 142 10.68 0.54 -12.35
CA ASP A 142 11.98 1.20 -12.55
C ASP A 142 13.17 0.23 -12.61
#